data_AF-A0A1I4V097-F1
#
_entry.id   AF-A0A1I4V097-F1
#
_cell.length_a   1.000
_cell.length_b   1.000
_cell.length_c   1.000
_cell.angle_alpha   90.00
_cell.angle_beta   90.00
_cell.angle_gamma   90.00
#
_symmetry.space_group_name_H-M   'P 1'
#
loop_
_entity.id
_entity.type
_entity.pdbx_description
1 polymer ?
#
loop_
_entity_poly.entity_id
_entity_poly.type
_entity_poly.pdbx_seq_one_letter_code
_entity_poly.pdbx_strand_id
1 'polypeptide(L)' 'PTPEMPFGGVKDSGYGSEGGPEAMEAYLVAKAVSIMAA' A
#
# COMPACT_ATOMS: atom_id res chain seq x y z
N PRO A 1 -7.66 -17.51 -2.81
CA PRO A 1 -6.98 -16.34 -2.22
C PRO A 1 -7.40 -16.16 -0.77
N THR A 2 -6.42 -15.99 0.12
CA THR A 2 -6.65 -15.71 1.54
C THR A 2 -6.38 -14.22 1.81
N PRO A 3 -7.04 -13.61 2.81
CA PRO A 3 -6.96 -12.16 3.03
C PRO A 3 -5.54 -11.62 3.27
N GLU A 4 -4.64 -12.45 3.80
CA GLU A 4 -3.27 -12.09 4.12
C GLU A 4 -2.34 -12.04 2.90
N MET A 5 -2.75 -12.53 1.73
CA MET A 5 -1.96 -12.48 0.51
C MET A 5 -2.36 -11.30 -0.37
N PRO A 6 -1.42 -10.68 -1.11
CA PRO A 6 -1.75 -9.62 -2.06
C PRO A 6 -2.63 -10.14 -3.20
N PHE A 7 -3.58 -9.31 -3.63
CA PHE A 7 -4.46 -9.58 -4.77
C PHE A 7 -4.62 -8.32 -5.59
N GLY A 8 -4.10 -8.33 -6.82
CA GLY A 8 -4.03 -7.14 -7.65
C GLY A 8 -3.78 -7.46 -9.13
N GLY A 9 -4.12 -6.49 -9.98
CA GLY A 9 -3.95 -6.59 -11.43
C GLY A 9 -2.65 -5.94 -11.93
N VAL A 10 -2.42 -6.06 -13.23
CA VAL A 10 -1.41 -5.30 -13.97
C VAL A 10 -1.98 -4.84 -15.31
N LYS A 11 -1.44 -3.76 -15.89
CA LYS A 11 -1.83 -3.21 -17.21
C LYS A 11 -3.32 -2.83 -17.24
N ASP A 12 -4.05 -3.27 -18.26
CA ASP A 12 -5.48 -2.97 -18.45
C ASP A 12 -6.37 -3.56 -17.35
N SER A 13 -5.87 -4.54 -16.58
CA SER A 13 -6.56 -5.05 -15.39
C SER A 13 -6.47 -4.11 -14.18
N GLY A 14 -5.72 -3.00 -14.27
CA GLY A 14 -5.51 -2.02 -13.20
C GLY A 14 -4.21 -2.22 -12.42
N TYR A 15 -4.09 -1.51 -11.30
CA TYR A 15 -2.96 -1.54 -10.37
C TYR A 15 -3.44 -1.35 -8.92
N GLY A 16 -2.62 -1.75 -7.95
CA GLY A 16 -2.95 -1.78 -6.52
C GLY A 16 -3.26 -3.20 -6.02
N SER A 17 -3.24 -3.38 -4.69
CA SER A 17 -3.58 -4.64 -4.02
C SER A 17 -4.83 -4.46 -3.15
N GLU A 18 -5.66 -5.50 -3.05
CA GLU A 18 -6.84 -5.57 -2.19
C GLU A 18 -6.71 -6.61 -1.06
N GLY A 19 -5.54 -7.25 -0.94
CA GLY A 19 -5.18 -8.15 0.14
C GLY A 19 -3.78 -7.89 0.67
N GLY A 20 -3.44 -8.53 1.80
CA GLY A 20 -2.16 -8.30 2.48
C GLY A 20 -2.02 -6.89 3.08
N PRO A 21 -0.87 -6.59 3.71
CA PRO A 21 -0.58 -5.25 4.22
C PRO A 21 -0.55 -4.18 3.11
N GLU A 22 -0.23 -4.55 1.87
CA GLU A 22 -0.15 -3.67 0.70
C GLU A 22 -1.49 -3.00 0.39
N ALA A 23 -2.61 -3.64 0.73
CA ALA A 23 -3.94 -3.06 0.53
C ALA A 23 -4.16 -1.76 1.32
N MET A 24 -3.55 -1.65 2.50
CA MET A 24 -3.69 -0.46 3.34
C MET A 24 -2.88 0.73 2.82
N GLU A 25 -1.81 0.49 2.06
CA GLU A 25 -0.96 1.56 1.52
C GLU A 25 -1.73 2.51 0.60
N ALA A 26 -2.73 2.01 -0.14
CA ALA A 26 -3.59 2.83 -1.00
C ALA A 26 -4.47 3.84 -0.22
N TYR A 27 -4.69 3.59 1.08
CA TYR A 27 -5.55 4.40 1.95
C TYR A 27 -4.76 5.21 2.98
N LEU A 28 -3.42 5.10 2.99
CA LEU A 28 -2.54 5.80 3.90
C LEU A 28 -1.69 6.82 3.15
N VAL A 29 -1.52 8.00 3.73
CA VAL A 29 -0.62 9.03 3.19
C VAL A 29 0.69 8.98 3.96
N ALA A 30 1.78 8.57 3.31
CA ALA A 30 3.11 8.62 3.90
C ALA A 30 3.55 10.07 4.12
N LYS A 31 3.97 10.40 5.34
CA LYS A 31 4.47 11.73 5.71
C LYS A 31 5.85 11.62 6.33
N ALA A 32 6.86 12.14 5.63
CA ALA A 32 8.20 12.26 6.18
C ALA A 32 8.27 13.43 7.18
N VAL A 33 8.84 13.20 8.35
CA VAL A 33 9.06 14.22 9.39
C VAL A 33 10.53 14.17 9.79
N SER A 34 11.20 15.32 9.77
CA SER A 34 12.60 15.47 10.20
C SER A 34 12.68 16.49 11.32
N ILE A 35 13.41 16.14 12.39
CA ILE A 35 13.59 16.98 13.58
C ILE A 35 15.09 17.21 13.75
N MET A 36 15.51 18.46 13.65
CA MET A 36 16.88 18.86 13.99
C MET A 36 16.92 19.28 15.46
N ALA A 37 17.72 18.57 16.26
CA ALA A 37 18.02 18.97 17.63
C ALA A 37 19.20 19.96 17.64
N ALA A 38 19.11 21.00 18.48
CA ALA A 38 20.16 21.99 18.69
C ALA A 38 21.23 21.48 19.67
#